data_AF-X7ZBT9-F1
#
_entry.id   AF-X7ZBT9-F1
#
_cell.length_a   1.000
_cell.length_b   1.000
_cell.length_c   1.000
_cell.angle_alpha   90.00
_cell.angle_beta   90.00
_cell.angle_gamma   90.00
#
_symmetry.space_group_name_H-M   'P 1'
#
loop_
_entity.id
_entity.type
_entity.pdbx_description
1 polymer ?
#
loop_
_entity_poly.entity_id
_entity_poly.type
_entity_poly.pdbx_seq_one_letter_code
_entity_poly.pdbx_strand_id
1 'polypeptide(L)'
;MPDGIPPSGLEAGELADIKRVTNQAVVDQMAKVRAAQKAIDHALATAYTKGQGSPEGQAALARLPELKKNLADALNDLGKLPDYNNVDPTTVHTSPDGHFVFGYTADGQPMQVTGQLKNGTGEIFDQGTGTYYTFQGGKLVGTRTLDPGRAEATDEPLLTAVTLAVGAPELKAGGEAAWQGLKTLFTREGLASGVGITSDNVLPRAFAAAETRAAAAAQSLATDHPLPLSPTAAVDHPVPLTPSEHAAPPATSRPWRAAEPILHRLPLTRCRLRCRPIHHCSMDITR
;
A
#
# COMPACT_ATOMS: atom_id res chain seq x y z
N MET A 1 1.98 32.51 -7.05
CA MET A 1 2.09 31.04 -6.90
C MET A 1 3.45 30.67 -7.46
N PRO A 2 4.44 30.22 -6.69
CA PRO A 2 5.67 29.71 -7.28
C PRO A 2 5.42 28.30 -7.83
N ASP A 3 5.96 28.07 -9.02
CA ASP A 3 5.79 26.88 -9.86
C ASP A 3 6.30 25.60 -9.18
N GLY A 4 5.47 24.54 -9.25
CA GLY A 4 5.81 23.21 -8.76
C GLY A 4 6.93 22.61 -9.61
N ILE A 5 8.11 22.47 -9.01
CA ILE A 5 9.20 21.68 -9.57
C ILE A 5 8.71 20.22 -9.59
N PRO A 6 8.65 19.55 -10.76
CA PRO A 6 8.29 18.14 -10.82
C PRO A 6 9.29 17.34 -9.98
N PRO A 7 8.84 16.33 -9.22
CA PRO A 7 9.75 15.53 -8.40
C PRO A 7 10.84 14.97 -9.31
N SER A 8 12.08 15.08 -8.83
CA SER A 8 13.20 14.44 -9.51
C SER A 8 12.91 12.94 -9.62
N GLY A 9 13.40 12.27 -10.67
CA GLY A 9 13.16 10.82 -10.87
C GLY A 9 13.63 9.95 -9.69
N LEU A 10 14.50 10.50 -8.82
CA LEU A 10 14.96 9.89 -7.58
C LEU A 10 13.87 9.88 -6.49
N GLU A 11 13.13 10.97 -6.32
CA GLU A 11 12.07 11.10 -5.30
C GLU A 11 10.87 10.20 -5.61
N ALA A 12 10.50 10.09 -6.89
CA ALA A 12 9.46 9.15 -7.34
C ALA A 12 9.87 7.69 -7.13
N GLY A 13 11.15 7.35 -7.38
CA GLY A 13 11.70 6.01 -7.16
C GLY A 13 11.73 5.64 -5.67
N GLU A 14 12.19 6.54 -4.82
CA GLU A 14 12.26 6.33 -3.37
C GLU A 14 10.85 6.12 -2.77
N LEU A 15 9.88 6.95 -3.14
CA LEU A 15 8.50 6.77 -2.68
C LEU A 15 7.90 5.45 -3.15
N ALA A 16 8.19 5.02 -4.38
CA ALA A 16 7.76 3.72 -4.88
C ALA A 16 8.37 2.57 -4.06
N ASP A 17 9.64 2.66 -3.69
CA ASP A 17 10.29 1.67 -2.83
C ASP A 17 9.71 1.64 -1.41
N ILE A 18 9.43 2.80 -0.82
CA ILE A 18 8.75 2.93 0.47
C ILE A 18 7.37 2.25 0.41
N LYS A 19 6.53 2.62 -0.58
CA LYS A 19 5.20 2.03 -0.80
C LYS A 19 5.28 0.51 -0.96
N ARG A 20 6.26 0.03 -1.73
CA ARG A 20 6.48 -1.40 -1.95
C ARG A 20 6.78 -2.14 -0.65
N VAL A 21 7.74 -1.68 0.16
CA VAL A 21 8.10 -2.40 1.39
C VAL A 21 7.00 -2.35 2.44
N THR A 22 6.24 -1.25 2.54
CA THR A 22 5.11 -1.17 3.46
C THR A 22 3.92 -2.02 3.01
N ASN A 23 3.59 -2.01 1.72
CA ASN A 23 2.52 -2.87 1.19
C ASN A 23 2.89 -4.36 1.32
N GLN A 24 4.15 -4.72 1.10
CA GLN A 24 4.63 -6.09 1.32
C GLN A 24 4.49 -6.49 2.80
N ALA A 25 4.84 -5.61 3.73
CA ALA A 25 4.65 -5.86 5.15
C ALA A 25 3.18 -6.10 5.53
N VAL A 26 2.24 -5.36 4.93
CA VAL A 26 0.80 -5.57 5.13
C VAL A 26 0.37 -6.95 4.65
N VAL A 27 0.81 -7.37 3.45
CA VAL A 27 0.49 -8.69 2.89
C VAL A 27 1.08 -9.81 3.76
N ASP A 28 2.34 -9.67 4.17
CA ASP A 28 3.03 -10.64 5.03
C ASP A 28 2.34 -10.76 6.40
N GLN A 29 1.91 -9.64 6.98
CA GLN A 29 1.19 -9.64 8.25
C GLN A 29 -0.22 -10.23 8.11
N MET A 30 -0.90 -9.99 6.97
CA MET A 30 -2.19 -10.63 6.70
C MET A 30 -2.07 -12.15 6.61
N ALA A 31 -0.94 -12.68 6.12
CA ALA A 31 -0.70 -14.11 6.15
C ALA A 31 -0.69 -14.67 7.59
N LYS A 32 -0.11 -13.93 8.55
CA LYS A 32 -0.15 -14.29 9.98
C LYS A 32 -1.57 -14.22 10.55
N VAL A 33 -2.34 -13.19 10.21
CA VAL A 33 -3.75 -13.05 10.60
C VAL A 33 -4.57 -14.24 10.11
N ARG A 34 -4.42 -14.64 8.84
CA ARG A 34 -5.09 -15.82 8.27
C ARG A 34 -4.66 -17.12 8.95
N ALA A 35 -3.38 -17.26 9.27
CA ALA A 35 -2.88 -18.43 10.00
C ALA A 35 -3.49 -18.54 11.40
N ALA A 36 -3.60 -17.42 12.12
CA ALA A 36 -4.24 -17.37 13.43
C ALA A 36 -5.73 -17.71 13.38
N GLN A 37 -6.47 -17.15 12.40
CA GLN A 37 -7.88 -17.49 12.18
C GLN A 37 -8.05 -18.99 11.89
N LYS A 38 -7.22 -19.55 11.00
CA LYS A 38 -7.25 -20.98 10.67
C LYS A 38 -7.01 -21.88 11.90
N ALA A 39 -6.18 -21.44 12.83
CA ALA A 39 -5.94 -22.18 14.08
C ALA A 39 -7.18 -22.21 14.98
N ILE A 40 -7.93 -21.09 15.06
CA ILE A 40 -9.23 -21.03 15.74
C ILE A 40 -10.22 -21.98 15.08
N ASP A 41 -10.36 -21.91 13.75
CA ASP A 41 -11.30 -22.74 13.00
C ASP A 41 -10.98 -24.23 13.18
N HIS A 42 -9.70 -24.60 13.18
CA HIS A 42 -9.25 -25.96 13.43
C HIS A 42 -9.58 -26.46 14.85
N ALA A 43 -9.40 -25.60 15.87
CA ALA A 43 -9.76 -25.94 17.25
C ALA A 43 -11.28 -26.17 17.38
N LEU A 44 -12.10 -25.28 16.79
CA LEU A 44 -13.55 -25.42 16.77
C LEU A 44 -14.01 -26.67 16.01
N ALA A 45 -13.41 -26.95 14.85
CA ALA A 45 -13.69 -28.16 14.08
C ALA A 45 -13.31 -29.43 14.86
N THR A 46 -12.20 -29.42 15.60
CA THR A 46 -11.79 -30.54 16.45
C THR A 46 -12.81 -30.78 17.56
N ALA A 47 -13.23 -29.72 18.25
CA ALA A 47 -14.24 -29.82 19.30
C ALA A 47 -15.60 -30.31 18.78
N TYR A 48 -15.98 -29.89 17.57
CA TYR A 48 -17.20 -30.35 16.91
C TYR A 48 -17.12 -31.83 16.50
N THR A 49 -16.04 -32.23 15.83
CA THR A 49 -15.89 -33.58 15.25
C THR A 49 -15.59 -34.66 16.28
N LYS A 50 -14.82 -34.35 17.34
CA LYS A 50 -14.51 -35.29 18.43
C LYS A 50 -15.57 -35.26 19.55
N GLY A 51 -16.45 -34.26 19.53
CA GLY A 51 -17.44 -34.01 20.57
C GLY A 51 -16.85 -33.17 21.70
N GLN A 52 -17.60 -32.15 22.13
CA GLN A 52 -17.12 -31.16 23.13
C GLN A 52 -16.85 -31.77 24.52
N GLY A 53 -17.43 -32.94 24.82
CA GLY A 53 -17.19 -33.67 26.06
C GLY A 53 -16.00 -34.64 26.01
N SER A 54 -15.37 -34.83 24.84
CA SER A 54 -14.17 -35.67 24.72
C SER A 54 -12.93 -34.96 25.27
N PRO A 55 -11.90 -35.68 25.73
CA PRO A 55 -10.63 -35.09 26.13
C PRO A 55 -10.01 -34.20 25.04
N GLU A 56 -10.09 -34.63 23.77
CA GLU A 56 -9.57 -33.89 22.62
C GLU A 56 -10.39 -32.63 22.33
N GLY A 57 -11.71 -32.71 22.42
CA GLY A 57 -12.60 -31.56 22.24
C GLY A 57 -12.43 -30.53 23.34
N GLN A 58 -12.31 -30.96 24.60
CA GLN A 58 -12.03 -30.08 25.74
C GLN A 58 -10.67 -29.42 25.61
N ALA A 59 -9.62 -30.16 25.22
CA ALA A 59 -8.29 -29.61 24.99
C ALA A 59 -8.29 -28.57 23.85
N ALA A 60 -9.06 -28.80 22.79
CA ALA A 60 -9.20 -27.84 21.69
C ALA A 60 -9.93 -26.56 22.15
N LEU A 61 -11.02 -26.68 22.91
CA LEU A 61 -11.76 -25.54 23.46
C LEU A 61 -10.92 -24.74 24.47
N ALA A 62 -10.12 -25.42 25.29
CA ALA A 62 -9.24 -24.78 26.27
C ALA A 62 -8.17 -23.88 25.62
N ARG A 63 -7.80 -24.14 24.36
CA ARG A 63 -6.84 -23.31 23.60
C ARG A 63 -7.47 -22.06 22.97
N LEU A 64 -8.81 -21.97 22.92
CA LEU A 64 -9.49 -20.86 22.24
C LEU A 64 -9.11 -19.47 22.77
N PRO A 65 -8.98 -19.22 24.09
CA PRO A 65 -8.58 -17.90 24.59
C PRO A 65 -7.22 -17.46 24.04
N GLU A 66 -6.24 -18.37 24.05
CA GLU A 66 -4.89 -18.11 23.51
C GLU A 66 -4.93 -17.90 21.99
N LEU A 67 -5.67 -18.72 21.25
CA LEU A 67 -5.80 -18.57 19.80
C LEU A 67 -6.47 -17.26 19.40
N LYS A 68 -7.51 -16.83 20.14
CA LYS A 68 -8.15 -15.53 19.94
C LYS A 68 -7.22 -14.38 20.27
N LYS A 69 -6.43 -14.49 21.34
CA LYS A 69 -5.36 -13.53 21.65
C LYS A 69 -4.36 -13.43 20.49
N ASN A 70 -3.89 -14.55 19.96
CA ASN A 70 -2.94 -14.57 18.84
C ASN A 70 -3.52 -13.91 17.58
N LEU A 71 -4.80 -14.15 17.27
CA LEU A 71 -5.49 -13.46 16.17
C LEU A 71 -5.54 -11.96 16.41
N ALA A 72 -5.94 -11.56 17.61
CA ALA A 72 -6.09 -10.17 17.98
C ALA A 72 -4.72 -9.43 17.95
N ASP A 73 -3.66 -10.05 18.48
CA ASP A 73 -2.28 -9.53 18.41
C ASP A 73 -1.83 -9.38 16.95
N ALA A 74 -2.09 -10.38 16.10
CA ALA A 74 -1.75 -10.32 14.67
C ALA A 74 -2.50 -9.20 13.92
N LEU A 75 -3.78 -8.99 14.24
CA LEU A 75 -4.60 -7.91 13.70
C LEU A 75 -4.11 -6.53 14.17
N ASN A 76 -3.74 -6.42 15.46
CA ASN A 76 -3.14 -5.21 16.00
C ASN A 76 -1.83 -4.85 15.29
N ASP A 77 -0.94 -5.82 15.11
CA ASP A 77 0.31 -5.62 14.39
C ASP A 77 0.07 -5.20 12.93
N LEU A 78 -0.93 -5.77 12.26
CA LEU A 78 -1.31 -5.36 10.90
C LEU A 78 -1.81 -3.91 10.88
N GLY A 79 -2.66 -3.56 11.84
CA GLY A 79 -3.22 -2.22 11.94
C GLY A 79 -2.18 -1.15 12.26
N LYS A 80 -1.09 -1.49 12.97
CA LYS A 80 0.04 -0.60 13.26
C LYS A 80 0.88 -0.25 12.04
N LEU A 81 0.78 -1.00 10.95
CA LEU A 81 1.52 -0.66 9.74
C LEU A 81 1.00 0.66 9.16
N PRO A 82 1.86 1.49 8.57
CA PRO A 82 1.42 2.71 7.91
C PRO A 82 0.86 2.40 6.51
N ASP A 83 0.11 3.36 5.94
CA ASP A 83 -0.34 3.33 4.55
C ASP A 83 0.09 4.62 3.86
N TYR A 84 1.07 4.50 2.96
CA TYR A 84 1.63 5.63 2.21
C TYR A 84 1.13 5.71 0.77
N ASN A 85 0.12 4.91 0.37
CA ASN A 85 -0.33 4.86 -1.02
C ASN A 85 -0.82 6.23 -1.54
N ASN A 86 -1.38 7.05 -0.66
CA ASN A 86 -1.93 8.38 -0.97
C ASN A 86 -0.93 9.54 -0.76
N VAL A 87 0.33 9.24 -0.48
CA VAL A 87 1.37 10.28 -0.37
C VAL A 87 1.61 10.92 -1.74
N ASP A 88 1.57 12.25 -1.76
CA ASP A 88 1.90 13.07 -2.92
C ASP A 88 3.43 13.01 -3.17
N PRO A 89 3.90 12.54 -4.34
CA PRO A 89 5.32 12.44 -4.63
C PRO A 89 6.06 13.80 -4.61
N THR A 90 5.34 14.92 -4.76
CA THR A 90 5.94 16.27 -4.70
C THR A 90 6.35 16.69 -3.28
N THR A 91 5.85 16.01 -2.25
CA THR A 91 6.22 16.29 -0.84
C THR A 91 7.45 15.49 -0.39
N VAL A 92 7.98 14.64 -1.27
CA VAL A 92 9.13 13.79 -0.98
C VAL A 92 10.40 14.55 -1.30
N HIS A 93 11.26 14.65 -0.29
CA HIS A 93 12.60 15.21 -0.43
C HIS A 93 13.61 14.12 -0.10
N THR A 94 14.53 13.90 -1.03
CA THR A 94 15.59 12.90 -0.86
C THR A 94 16.96 13.57 -0.92
N SER A 95 17.77 13.34 0.11
CA SER A 95 19.15 13.79 0.19
C SER A 95 20.07 12.86 -0.63
N PRO A 96 21.23 13.35 -1.13
CA PRO A 96 22.16 12.54 -1.91
C PRO A 96 22.73 11.30 -1.19
N ASP A 97 22.67 11.29 0.14
CA ASP A 97 23.05 10.18 1.01
C ASP A 97 21.93 9.14 1.20
N GLY A 98 20.78 9.32 0.55
CA GLY A 98 19.64 8.40 0.57
C GLY A 98 18.70 8.59 1.77
N HIS A 99 18.90 9.64 2.57
CA HIS A 99 17.90 10.03 3.56
C HIS A 99 16.70 10.66 2.87
N PHE A 100 15.49 10.27 3.27
CA PHE A 100 14.27 10.87 2.77
C PHE A 100 13.44 11.49 3.87
N VAL A 101 12.62 12.45 3.48
CA VAL A 101 11.58 13.04 4.30
C VAL A 101 10.36 13.37 3.44
N PHE A 102 9.17 13.06 3.94
CA PHE A 102 7.93 13.47 3.28
C PHE A 102 6.83 13.76 4.29
N GLY A 103 5.89 14.61 3.87
CA GLY A 103 4.71 14.95 4.66
C GLY A 103 3.47 14.20 4.19
N TYR A 104 2.59 13.86 5.12
CA TYR A 104 1.22 13.41 4.85
C TYR A 104 0.26 14.00 5.88
N THR A 105 -1.05 13.82 5.68
CA THR A 105 -2.06 14.27 6.65
C THR A 105 -2.71 13.04 7.29
N ALA A 106 -2.68 12.98 8.61
CA ALA A 106 -3.41 11.99 9.41
C ALA A 106 -4.38 12.74 10.34
N ASP A 107 -5.67 12.41 10.30
CA ASP A 107 -6.68 13.04 11.15
C ASP A 107 -6.72 14.58 11.08
N GLY A 108 -6.41 15.15 9.90
CA GLY A 108 -6.34 16.60 9.69
C GLY A 108 -5.08 17.26 10.26
N GLN A 109 -4.18 16.49 10.86
CA GLN A 109 -2.88 16.97 11.34
C GLN A 109 -1.78 16.65 10.32
N PRO A 110 -0.88 17.60 10.01
CA PRO A 110 0.29 17.32 9.20
C PRO A 110 1.26 16.44 10.00
N MET A 111 1.63 15.31 9.41
CA MET A 111 2.60 14.35 9.94
C MET A 111 3.78 14.24 8.98
N GLN A 112 4.93 13.88 9.53
CA GLN A 112 6.14 13.67 8.78
C GLN A 112 6.62 12.23 8.88
N VAL A 113 7.19 11.74 7.79
CA VAL A 113 7.92 10.48 7.76
C VAL A 113 9.35 10.80 7.37
N THR A 114 10.30 10.27 8.12
CA THR A 114 11.74 10.39 7.84
C THR A 114 12.36 9.01 7.81
N GLY A 115 13.46 8.85 7.08
CA GLY A 115 14.13 7.56 7.07
C GLY A 115 15.26 7.47 6.08
N GLN A 116 15.71 6.24 5.88
CA GLN A 116 16.62 5.87 4.81
C GLN A 116 16.30 4.43 4.44
N LEU A 117 16.07 4.18 3.16
CA LEU A 117 15.96 2.84 2.61
C LEU A 117 16.99 2.68 1.49
N LYS A 118 17.70 1.56 1.52
CA LYS A 118 18.61 1.16 0.47
C LYS A 118 18.28 -0.25 0.04
N ASN A 119 17.74 -0.40 -1.17
CA ASN A 119 17.31 -1.70 -1.71
C ASN A 119 16.35 -2.43 -0.74
N GLY A 120 15.40 -1.70 -0.15
CA GLY A 120 14.45 -2.23 0.83
C GLY A 120 15.05 -2.58 2.21
N THR A 121 16.25 -2.10 2.52
CA THR A 121 16.88 -2.26 3.85
C THR A 121 17.11 -0.90 4.47
N GLY A 122 16.71 -0.73 5.73
CA GLY A 122 16.87 0.52 6.45
C GLY A 122 15.77 0.73 7.48
N GLU A 123 15.57 1.98 7.89
CA GLU A 123 14.61 2.33 8.93
C GLU A 123 13.77 3.54 8.50
N ILE A 124 12.48 3.46 8.80
CA ILE A 124 11.51 4.54 8.59
C ILE A 124 10.98 4.94 9.95
N PHE A 125 10.99 6.22 10.26
CA PHE A 125 10.28 6.81 11.39
C PHE A 125 9.04 7.52 10.90
N ASP A 126 7.88 7.12 11.43
CA ASP A 126 6.60 7.75 11.17
C ASP A 126 6.18 8.56 12.40
N GLN A 127 6.08 9.88 12.23
CA GLN A 127 5.68 10.78 13.32
C GLN A 127 4.24 10.56 13.77
N GLY A 128 3.34 10.22 12.85
CA GLY A 128 1.92 10.07 13.17
C GLY A 128 1.63 8.87 14.06
N THR A 129 2.43 7.82 13.92
CA THR A 129 2.38 6.63 14.80
C THR A 129 3.46 6.65 15.89
N GLY A 130 4.39 7.60 15.86
CA GLY A 130 5.57 7.64 16.73
C GLY A 130 6.42 6.37 16.64
N THR A 131 6.43 5.69 15.48
CA THR A 131 6.98 4.34 15.35
C THR A 131 8.11 4.26 14.33
N TYR A 132 9.17 3.57 14.72
CA TYR A 132 10.23 3.13 13.81
C TYR A 132 9.87 1.77 13.19
N TYR A 133 10.03 1.63 11.89
CA TYR A 133 9.85 0.41 11.11
C TYR A 133 11.20 0.03 10.49
N THR A 134 11.76 -1.10 10.92
CA THR A 134 13.04 -1.60 10.43
C THR A 134 12.80 -2.63 9.34
N PHE A 135 13.37 -2.40 8.17
CA PHE A 135 13.27 -3.27 7.01
C PHE A 135 14.61 -3.93 6.68
N GLN A 136 14.57 -5.19 6.27
CA GLN A 136 15.72 -5.92 5.76
C GLN A 136 15.31 -6.72 4.52
N GLY A 137 15.97 -6.46 3.39
CA GLY A 137 15.66 -7.14 2.13
C GLY A 137 14.21 -6.99 1.67
N GLY A 138 13.59 -5.84 1.96
CA GLY A 138 12.19 -5.54 1.64
C GLY A 138 11.16 -6.13 2.61
N LYS A 139 11.60 -6.76 3.70
CA LYS A 139 10.73 -7.34 4.73
C LYS A 139 10.80 -6.52 6.00
N LEU A 140 9.66 -6.33 6.66
CA LEU A 140 9.62 -5.75 8.00
C LEU A 140 10.18 -6.75 9.02
N VAL A 141 11.27 -6.37 9.69
CA VAL A 141 11.95 -7.22 10.68
C VAL A 141 11.81 -6.71 12.11
N GLY A 142 11.41 -5.45 12.29
CA GLY A 142 11.21 -4.87 13.61
C GLY A 142 10.36 -3.61 13.59
N THR A 143 9.67 -3.37 14.70
CA THR A 143 8.93 -2.13 14.96
C THR A 143 9.26 -1.62 16.36
N ARG A 144 9.48 -0.32 16.52
CA ARG A 144 9.70 0.31 17.83
C ARG A 144 8.89 1.58 17.94
N THR A 145 7.79 1.51 18.69
CA THR A 145 6.96 2.67 19.03
C THR A 145 7.58 3.42 20.20
N LEU A 146 7.76 4.73 20.05
CA LEU A 146 8.15 5.61 21.13
C LEU A 146 6.96 5.80 22.07
N ASP A 147 7.15 5.58 23.37
CA ASP A 147 6.11 5.84 24.37
C ASP A 147 5.81 7.34 24.41
N PRO A 148 4.58 7.79 24.06
CA PRO A 148 4.23 9.20 24.07
C PRO A 148 4.14 9.78 25.49
N GLY A 149 4.17 8.96 26.55
CA GLY A 149 4.04 9.39 27.94
C GLY A 149 2.71 10.07 28.28
N ARG A 150 1.72 10.01 27.36
CA ARG A 150 0.41 10.63 27.51
C ARG A 150 -0.67 9.56 27.61
N ALA A 151 -1.42 9.61 28.70
CA ALA A 151 -2.65 8.84 28.83
C ALA A 151 -3.72 9.50 27.95
N GLU A 152 -4.19 8.80 26.92
CA GLU A 152 -5.34 9.23 26.15
C GLU A 152 -6.62 8.77 26.87
N ALA A 153 -7.62 9.64 26.95
CA ALA A 153 -8.93 9.26 27.46
C ALA A 153 -9.61 8.40 26.40
N THR A 154 -9.71 7.10 26.67
CA THR A 154 -10.20 6.11 25.70
C THR A 154 -11.74 6.06 25.67
N ASP A 155 -12.30 5.94 24.46
CA ASP A 155 -13.67 5.46 24.29
C ASP A 155 -13.76 3.98 24.69
N GLU A 156 -14.47 3.69 25.78
CA GLU A 156 -14.64 2.36 26.37
C GLU A 156 -15.23 1.23 25.47
N PRO A 157 -15.95 1.46 24.34
CA PRO A 157 -16.57 0.37 23.59
C PRO A 157 -15.59 -0.59 22.91
N LEU A 158 -14.54 -0.09 22.25
CA LEU A 158 -13.60 -0.96 21.51
C LEU A 158 -12.71 -1.74 22.46
N LEU A 159 -12.15 -1.10 23.48
CA LEU A 159 -11.29 -1.78 24.45
C LEU A 159 -12.09 -2.87 25.19
N THR A 160 -13.32 -2.57 25.61
CA THR A 160 -14.22 -3.55 26.24
C THR A 160 -14.60 -4.68 25.29
N ALA A 161 -14.93 -4.37 24.04
CA ALA A 161 -15.23 -5.41 23.05
C ALA A 161 -14.03 -6.34 22.86
N VAL A 162 -12.82 -5.78 22.74
CA VAL A 162 -11.59 -6.57 22.53
C VAL A 162 -11.27 -7.43 23.74
N THR A 163 -11.30 -6.88 24.98
CA THR A 163 -11.01 -7.64 26.19
C THR A 163 -12.00 -8.79 26.40
N LEU A 164 -13.29 -8.55 26.15
CA LEU A 164 -14.33 -9.58 26.19
C LEU A 164 -14.13 -10.63 25.07
N ALA A 165 -13.81 -10.19 23.86
CA ALA A 165 -13.62 -11.09 22.72
C ALA A 165 -12.45 -12.06 22.92
N VAL A 166 -11.33 -11.58 23.47
CA VAL A 166 -10.15 -12.41 23.79
C VAL A 166 -10.29 -13.18 25.11
N GLY A 167 -11.39 -12.96 25.85
CA GLY A 167 -11.67 -13.64 27.11
C GLY A 167 -10.71 -13.27 28.25
N ALA A 168 -10.16 -12.05 28.22
CA ALA A 168 -9.17 -11.60 29.20
C ALA A 168 -9.76 -10.51 30.12
N PRO A 169 -10.25 -10.86 31.32
CA PRO A 169 -10.81 -9.89 32.26
C PRO A 169 -9.77 -8.92 32.86
N GLU A 170 -8.46 -9.14 32.65
CA GLU A 170 -7.38 -8.45 33.39
C GLU A 170 -6.21 -7.99 32.50
N LEU A 171 -6.45 -7.49 31.29
CA LEU A 171 -5.39 -6.87 30.45
C LEU A 171 -4.87 -5.51 30.98
N LYS A 172 -4.63 -5.40 32.29
CA LYS A 172 -3.99 -4.23 32.93
C LYS A 172 -2.49 -4.11 32.60
N ALA A 173 -1.83 -5.21 32.23
CA ALA A 173 -0.39 -5.23 31.93
C ALA A 173 -0.03 -4.79 30.50
N GLY A 174 -1.00 -4.78 29.58
CA GLY A 174 -0.84 -4.33 28.21
C GLY A 174 -1.84 -3.21 27.93
N GLY A 175 -1.64 -2.06 28.59
CA GLY A 175 -2.48 -0.87 28.44
C GLY A 175 -2.68 -0.45 26.98
N GLU A 176 -3.54 0.53 26.73
CA GLU A 176 -4.03 1.03 25.44
C GLU A 176 -3.13 0.79 24.20
N ALA A 177 -1.83 1.08 24.32
CA ALA A 177 -0.78 0.81 23.31
C ALA A 177 -0.79 -0.61 22.72
N ALA A 178 -1.27 -1.61 23.47
CA ALA A 178 -1.36 -3.00 23.02
C ALA A 178 -2.40 -3.20 21.91
N TRP A 179 -3.41 -2.33 21.79
CA TRP A 179 -4.54 -2.49 20.87
C TRP A 179 -4.73 -1.32 19.89
N GLN A 180 -3.82 -0.35 19.87
CA GLN A 180 -3.97 0.83 19.00
C GLN A 180 -4.03 0.48 17.51
N GLY A 181 -3.27 -0.50 17.04
CA GLY A 181 -3.37 -0.92 15.65
C GLY A 181 -4.72 -1.56 15.34
N LEU A 182 -5.29 -2.30 16.28
CA LEU A 182 -6.62 -2.87 16.08
C LEU A 182 -7.67 -1.76 15.91
N LYS A 183 -7.53 -0.63 16.62
CA LYS A 183 -8.41 0.53 16.44
C LYS A 183 -8.34 1.11 15.02
N THR A 184 -7.16 1.17 14.41
CA THR A 184 -7.00 1.75 13.05
C THR A 184 -7.68 0.94 11.95
N LEU A 185 -8.01 -0.34 12.22
CA LEU A 185 -8.76 -1.17 11.29
C LEU A 185 -10.25 -0.81 11.23
N PHE A 186 -10.77 -0.06 12.20
CA PHE A 186 -12.16 0.38 12.19
C PHE A 186 -12.24 1.76 11.54
N THR A 187 -12.83 1.84 10.35
CA THR A 187 -13.07 3.13 9.69
C THR A 187 -14.13 3.93 10.44
N ARG A 188 -14.07 5.27 10.34
CA ARG A 188 -15.09 6.16 10.94
C ARG A 188 -16.48 5.84 10.40
N GLU A 189 -16.59 5.46 9.14
CA GLU A 189 -17.85 5.08 8.49
C GLU A 189 -18.38 3.74 9.04
N GLY A 190 -17.49 2.79 9.34
CA GLY A 190 -17.85 1.51 9.98
C GLY A 190 -18.38 1.70 11.40
N LEU A 191 -17.74 2.59 12.18
CA LEU A 191 -18.17 2.95 13.54
C LEU A 191 -19.45 3.80 13.56
N ALA A 192 -19.68 4.64 12.54
CA ALA A 192 -20.86 5.50 12.42
C ALA A 192 -22.11 4.79 11.85
N SER A 193 -21.95 3.63 11.19
CA SER A 193 -23.03 2.93 10.48
C SER A 193 -24.11 2.24 11.35
N GLY A 194 -24.14 2.50 12.66
CA GLY A 194 -25.17 2.00 13.59
C GLY A 194 -25.10 0.50 13.90
N VAL A 195 -24.32 -0.29 13.16
CA VAL A 195 -23.97 -1.67 13.51
C VAL A 195 -22.72 -1.64 14.39
N GLY A 196 -22.93 -1.32 15.67
CA GLY A 196 -21.86 -1.13 16.64
C GLY A 196 -20.89 -2.31 16.75
N ILE A 197 -19.65 -1.99 17.13
CA ILE A 197 -18.64 -2.99 17.49
C ILE A 197 -18.97 -3.56 18.88
N THR A 198 -19.14 -4.87 18.96
CA THR A 198 -19.43 -5.62 20.18
C THR A 198 -18.36 -6.68 20.41
N SER A 199 -18.31 -7.27 21.61
CA SER A 199 -17.41 -8.39 21.93
C SER A 199 -17.56 -9.56 20.97
N ASP A 200 -18.75 -9.80 20.44
CA ASP A 200 -19.03 -10.94 19.56
C ASP A 200 -18.58 -10.69 18.12
N ASN A 201 -18.49 -9.42 17.69
CA ASN A 201 -18.21 -9.07 16.30
C ASN A 201 -16.88 -8.33 16.09
N VAL A 202 -16.19 -7.88 17.13
CA VAL A 202 -14.97 -7.06 17.01
C VAL A 202 -13.83 -7.77 16.25
N LEU A 203 -13.53 -9.03 16.58
CA LEU A 203 -12.48 -9.78 15.89
C LEU A 203 -12.86 -10.13 14.45
N PRO A 204 -14.08 -10.66 14.17
CA PRO A 204 -14.54 -10.85 12.78
C PRO A 204 -14.55 -9.56 11.95
N ARG A 205 -14.94 -8.42 12.54
CA ARG A 205 -14.95 -7.11 11.85
C ARG A 205 -13.53 -6.62 11.56
N ALA A 206 -12.64 -6.71 12.53
CA ALA A 206 -11.23 -6.35 12.34
C ALA A 206 -10.57 -7.24 11.28
N PHE A 207 -10.90 -8.54 11.25
CA PHE A 207 -10.43 -9.46 10.21
C PHE A 207 -10.88 -9.02 8.82
N ALA A 208 -12.17 -8.71 8.63
CA ALA A 208 -12.69 -8.26 7.34
C ALA A 208 -12.06 -6.92 6.88
N ALA A 209 -11.83 -6.00 7.82
CA ALA A 209 -11.13 -4.75 7.52
C ALA A 209 -9.65 -4.99 7.13
N ALA A 210 -8.97 -5.87 7.86
CA ALA A 210 -7.60 -6.29 7.53
C ALA A 210 -7.51 -6.94 6.15
N GLU A 211 -8.50 -7.77 5.76
CA GLU A 211 -8.57 -8.35 4.42
C GLU A 211 -8.71 -7.30 3.33
N THR A 212 -9.59 -6.33 3.54
CA THR A 212 -9.78 -5.20 2.60
C THR A 212 -8.48 -4.43 2.42
N ARG A 213 -7.81 -4.12 3.53
CA ARG A 213 -6.51 -3.42 3.53
C ARG A 213 -5.43 -4.23 2.83
N ALA A 214 -5.33 -5.52 3.11
CA ALA A 214 -4.34 -6.39 2.48
C ALA A 214 -4.61 -6.58 0.98
N ALA A 215 -5.87 -6.61 0.57
CA ALA A 215 -6.24 -6.64 -0.84
C ALA A 215 -5.82 -5.35 -1.57
N ALA A 216 -6.03 -4.18 -0.96
CA ALA A 216 -5.55 -2.91 -1.51
C ALA A 216 -4.02 -2.88 -1.62
N ALA A 217 -3.30 -3.30 -0.57
CA ALA A 217 -1.84 -3.38 -0.59
C ALA A 217 -1.32 -4.34 -1.69
N ALA A 218 -1.96 -5.50 -1.85
CA ALA A 218 -1.62 -6.45 -2.92
C ALA A 218 -1.87 -5.88 -4.33
N GLN A 219 -2.94 -5.10 -4.51
CA GLN A 219 -3.21 -4.41 -5.77
C GLN A 219 -2.17 -3.34 -6.09
N SER A 220 -1.77 -2.54 -5.10
CA SER A 220 -0.68 -1.56 -5.26
C SER A 220 0.62 -2.26 -5.69
N LEU A 221 1.00 -3.35 -5.04
CA LEU A 221 2.19 -4.14 -5.40
C LEU A 221 2.13 -4.72 -6.81
N ALA A 222 0.94 -5.10 -7.29
CA ALA A 222 0.75 -5.60 -8.64
C ALA A 222 0.83 -4.48 -9.69
N THR A 223 0.45 -3.25 -9.32
CA THR A 223 0.46 -2.07 -10.20
C THR A 223 1.87 -1.47 -10.30
N ASP A 224 2.65 -1.53 -9.22
CA ASP A 224 4.02 -1.00 -9.14
C ASP A 224 5.09 -1.94 -9.75
N HIS A 225 4.69 -3.08 -10.33
CA HIS A 225 5.63 -3.90 -11.10
C HIS A 225 6.06 -3.13 -12.35
N PRO A 226 7.37 -2.97 -12.62
CA PRO A 226 7.80 -2.51 -13.92
C PRO A 226 7.31 -3.56 -14.92
N LEU A 227 6.37 -3.16 -15.79
CA LEU A 227 6.06 -3.95 -16.96
C LEU A 227 7.39 -4.25 -17.66
N PRO A 228 7.71 -5.52 -18.00
CA PRO A 228 8.86 -5.77 -18.85
C PRO A 228 8.69 -4.91 -20.10
N LEU A 229 9.70 -4.10 -20.40
CA LEU A 229 9.78 -3.33 -21.64
C LEU A 229 9.39 -4.28 -22.76
N SER A 230 8.21 -4.10 -23.32
CA SER A 230 7.71 -4.98 -24.37
C SER A 230 8.72 -4.90 -25.52
N PRO A 231 9.21 -6.03 -26.04
CA PRO A 231 10.14 -6.00 -27.15
C PRO A 231 9.43 -5.37 -28.33
N THR A 232 10.11 -4.39 -28.92
CA THR A 232 9.96 -3.84 -30.27
C THR A 232 8.86 -4.53 -31.08
N ALA A 233 7.74 -3.82 -31.30
CA ALA A 233 6.77 -4.22 -32.31
C ALA A 233 7.45 -4.13 -33.68
N ALA A 234 7.82 -5.29 -34.21
CA ALA A 234 8.05 -5.50 -35.62
C ALA A 234 7.07 -6.58 -36.09
N VAL A 235 6.55 -6.36 -37.30
CA VAL A 235 5.84 -7.30 -38.19
C VAL A 235 4.30 -7.29 -38.10
N ASP A 236 3.75 -6.30 -38.79
CA ASP A 236 2.74 -6.40 -39.86
C ASP A 236 2.25 -7.82 -40.22
N HIS A 237 0.99 -8.15 -39.89
CA HIS A 237 0.22 -9.18 -40.59
C HIS A 237 -1.28 -8.79 -40.66
N PRO A 238 -1.99 -9.08 -41.78
CA PRO A 238 -3.29 -8.50 -42.08
C PRO A 238 -4.44 -9.26 -41.41
N VAL A 239 -5.49 -8.52 -41.08
CA VAL A 239 -6.78 -9.01 -40.56
C VAL A 239 -7.49 -9.90 -41.60
N PRO A 240 -8.00 -11.09 -41.27
CA PRO A 240 -8.97 -11.78 -42.10
C PRO A 240 -10.38 -11.22 -41.85
N LEU A 241 -11.02 -10.75 -42.92
CA LEU A 241 -12.40 -10.28 -42.97
C LEU A 241 -13.39 -11.44 -42.75
N THR A 242 -14.41 -11.24 -41.91
CA THR A 242 -15.53 -12.17 -41.74
C THR A 242 -16.54 -12.05 -42.90
N PRO A 243 -17.14 -13.16 -43.39
CA PRO A 243 -18.14 -13.13 -44.46
C PRO A 243 -19.59 -13.05 -43.93
N SER A 244 -20.49 -12.70 -44.86
CA SER A 244 -21.97 -12.77 -44.83
C SER A 244 -22.71 -11.56 -44.21
N GLU A 245 -23.80 -11.04 -44.78
CA GLU A 245 -24.46 -11.24 -46.08
C GLU A 245 -25.49 -10.09 -46.29
N HIS A 246 -25.64 -9.70 -47.56
CA HIS A 246 -26.76 -8.99 -48.22
C HIS A 246 -27.69 -8.00 -47.48
N ALA A 247 -27.60 -6.73 -47.89
CA ALA A 247 -28.73 -6.04 -48.55
C ALA A 247 -28.19 -5.03 -49.58
N ALA A 248 -28.64 -5.15 -50.83
CA ALA A 248 -28.39 -4.19 -51.91
C ALA A 248 -29.69 -3.40 -52.22
N PRO A 249 -29.69 -2.35 -53.06
CA PRO A 249 -29.85 -0.96 -52.65
C PRO A 249 -31.13 -0.32 -53.25
N PRO A 250 -31.32 1.00 -53.14
CA PRO A 250 -31.80 1.71 -54.31
C PRO A 250 -30.82 2.78 -54.78
N ALA A 251 -30.59 2.74 -56.09
CA ALA A 251 -29.77 3.62 -56.87
C ALA A 251 -30.41 5.00 -57.04
N THR A 252 -29.59 6.06 -57.17
CA THR A 252 -29.76 7.03 -58.28
C THR A 252 -28.53 7.91 -58.51
N SER A 253 -28.17 8.02 -59.80
CA SER A 253 -27.40 9.07 -60.50
C SER A 253 -25.93 9.39 -60.16
N ARG A 254 -25.05 8.71 -60.92
CA ARG A 254 -23.84 9.20 -61.65
C ARG A 254 -23.93 10.67 -62.18
N PRO A 255 -22.86 11.32 -62.77
CA PRO A 255 -21.43 10.94 -62.89
C PRO A 255 -20.37 12.11 -62.88
N TRP A 256 -19.07 11.72 -62.87
CA TRP A 256 -17.94 12.24 -63.68
C TRP A 256 -17.32 13.65 -63.46
N ARG A 257 -16.04 13.70 -63.04
CA ARG A 257 -14.91 14.12 -63.91
C ARG A 257 -13.54 13.76 -63.32
N ALA A 258 -12.63 13.45 -64.24
CA ALA A 258 -11.24 13.06 -64.06
C ALA A 258 -10.25 14.23 -64.27
N ALA A 259 -8.95 13.91 -64.08
CA ALA A 259 -7.69 14.61 -64.42
C ALA A 259 -7.11 15.48 -63.29
N GLU A 260 -6.02 15.12 -62.57
CA GLU A 260 -4.60 14.80 -62.91
C GLU A 260 -3.63 15.92 -62.42
N PRO A 261 -2.31 15.65 -62.26
CA PRO A 261 -1.52 16.06 -61.09
C PRO A 261 -0.59 17.26 -61.32
N ILE A 262 -0.06 17.85 -60.23
CA ILE A 262 1.09 18.76 -60.30
C ILE A 262 2.14 18.39 -59.24
N LEU A 263 3.27 17.89 -59.74
CA LEU A 263 4.59 17.78 -59.11
C LEU A 263 5.15 19.19 -58.84
N HIS A 264 5.76 19.43 -57.66
CA HIS A 264 7.12 19.96 -57.58
C HIS A 264 7.72 20.08 -56.16
N ARG A 265 8.93 19.52 -56.05
CA ARG A 265 10.18 20.04 -55.43
C ARG A 265 10.30 20.20 -53.89
N LEU A 266 11.18 19.34 -53.37
CA LEU A 266 12.07 19.52 -52.21
C LEU A 266 12.89 20.83 -52.28
N PRO A 267 13.42 21.30 -51.14
CA PRO A 267 14.87 21.19 -50.97
C PRO A 267 15.34 20.73 -49.56
N LEU A 268 16.49 20.03 -49.59
CA LEU A 268 17.36 19.66 -48.48
C LEU A 268 18.10 20.88 -47.92
N THR A 269 18.22 20.98 -46.58
CA THR A 269 19.19 21.88 -45.94
C THR A 269 20.03 21.14 -44.90
N ARG A 270 21.35 21.26 -45.08
CA ARG A 270 22.45 20.57 -44.39
C ARG A 270 22.59 20.96 -42.91
N CYS A 271 22.90 19.95 -42.10
CA CYS A 271 23.46 20.06 -40.76
C CYS A 271 24.94 20.52 -40.81
N ARG A 272 25.34 21.48 -39.96
CA ARG A 272 26.75 21.81 -39.70
C ARG A 272 27.02 21.75 -38.19
N LEU A 273 27.82 20.75 -37.78
CA LEU A 273 28.52 20.73 -36.50
C LEU A 273 29.52 21.91 -36.42
N ARG A 274 29.61 22.56 -35.26
CA ARG A 274 30.78 23.34 -34.85
C ARG A 274 31.19 22.95 -33.43
N CYS A 275 32.40 22.40 -33.34
CA CYS A 275 33.18 22.26 -32.11
C CYS A 275 33.52 23.65 -31.53
N ARG A 276 33.51 23.80 -30.20
CA ARG A 276 34.14 24.93 -29.48
C ARG A 276 35.35 24.43 -28.68
N PRO A 277 36.46 25.18 -28.63
CA PRO A 277 37.64 24.82 -27.85
C PRO A 277 37.61 25.39 -26.43
N ILE A 278 38.43 24.75 -25.59
CA ILE A 278 38.77 25.01 -24.20
C ILE A 278 39.61 26.30 -24.08
N HIS A 279 39.33 27.17 -23.09
CA HIS A 279 40.35 27.97 -22.38
C HIS A 279 39.80 28.56 -21.05
N HIS A 280 40.70 28.61 -20.06
CA HIS A 280 40.64 29.15 -18.69
C HIS A 280 40.16 30.61 -18.53
N CYS A 281 39.56 30.93 -17.36
CA CYS A 281 39.79 32.12 -16.49
C CYS A 281 38.91 31.97 -15.23
N SER A 282 39.44 31.60 -14.07
CA SER A 282 40.04 32.41 -12.98
C SER A 282 39.06 33.31 -12.21
N MET A 283 39.01 33.05 -10.90
CA MET A 283 38.32 33.80 -9.84
C MET A 283 38.78 35.25 -9.75
N ASP A 284 37.85 36.16 -9.43
CA ASP A 284 38.16 37.41 -8.75
C ASP A 284 37.19 37.60 -7.57
N ILE A 285 37.78 37.72 -6.38
CA ILE A 285 37.13 38.08 -5.12
C ILE A 285 37.37 39.57 -4.96
N THR A 286 36.31 40.37 -4.85
CA THR A 286 36.45 41.76 -4.39
C THR A 286 35.82 41.92 -3.02
N ARG A 287 36.58 42.64 -2.19
CA ARG A 287 36.44 42.87 -0.76
C ARG A 287 35.34 43.85 -0.42
#